data_AF-A0A852FQH7-F1
#
_entry.id   AF-A0A852FQH7-F1
#
_cell.length_a   1.000
_cell.length_b   1.000
_cell.length_c   1.000
_cell.angle_alpha   90.00
_cell.angle_beta   90.00
_cell.angle_gamma   90.00
#
_symmetry.space_group_name_H-M   'P 1'
#
loop_
_entity.id
_entity.type
_entity.pdbx_description
1 polymer ?
#
loop_
_entity_poly.entity_id
_entity_poly.type
_entity_poly.pdbx_seq_one_letter_code
_entity_poly.pdbx_strand_id
1 'polypeptide(L)'
;MPSALESPEGGEEDILHYEEIEDGAVSPMDLSELLKEGTKESHDRAENTQFVKDFLKGRIKKELFKLATVALYFTYSALEEEMDRNKDNPVFAPLYFPVELHRREALAKDLKYFYGEDWKEKIQCSEATQQYVDRIHHVGQHEPELLVAHAYTRYMGDLSGGQVLKKVAQRALKLPSTEEGIQFYVFGNISNAQQFKQLYRARMNALDLNKNTKERIVEEANKAFRFNMQVFDELDKIGRSLAEEAQDGGFPVHDGKGDIRKCPYYADKLGMASPSCPFHAAVGLARQPLVQLVLAACMAVAAGAAAWYIL
;
A
#
# COMPACT_ATOMS: atom_id res chain seq x y z
N MET A 1 -49.20 6.33 20.84
CA MET A 1 -48.83 5.41 19.74
C MET A 1 -49.34 5.98 18.44
N PRO A 2 -48.56 6.00 17.34
CA PRO A 2 -47.10 5.83 17.21
C PRO A 2 -46.40 7.21 17.03
N SER A 3 -45.17 7.53 17.45
CA SER A 3 -43.87 6.82 17.54
C SER A 3 -43.26 6.45 16.19
N ALA A 4 -42.30 7.24 15.72
CA ALA A 4 -41.11 6.82 14.97
C ALA A 4 -40.17 8.04 14.86
N LEU A 5 -39.19 8.15 15.76
CA LEU A 5 -37.80 7.75 15.56
C LEU A 5 -37.09 8.63 14.52
N GLU A 6 -36.48 9.70 15.02
CA GLU A 6 -35.23 10.21 14.49
C GLU A 6 -34.23 9.05 14.44
N SER A 7 -33.68 8.78 13.27
CA SER A 7 -32.59 7.82 13.08
C SER A 7 -31.29 8.61 13.04
N PRO A 8 -30.37 8.42 14.00
CA PRO A 8 -28.99 8.82 13.82
C PRO A 8 -28.19 7.63 13.28
N GLU A 9 -27.20 7.94 12.45
CA GLU A 9 -26.07 7.08 12.07
C GLU A 9 -26.32 6.05 10.95
N GLY A 10 -25.73 6.35 9.80
CA GLY A 10 -25.21 5.36 8.85
C GLY A 10 -23.91 5.94 8.31
N GLY A 11 -22.79 5.36 8.74
CA GLY A 11 -21.45 5.92 8.58
C GLY A 11 -21.09 6.26 7.14
N GLU A 12 -20.28 7.31 7.00
CA GLU A 12 -19.56 7.63 5.78
C GLU A 12 -18.76 6.38 5.36
N GLU A 13 -19.27 5.66 4.36
CA GLU A 13 -18.41 4.86 3.49
C GLU A 13 -17.49 5.86 2.81
N ASP A 14 -16.28 5.98 3.36
CA ASP A 14 -15.17 6.72 2.76
C ASP A 14 -14.73 5.97 1.49
N ILE A 15 -15.58 6.05 0.46
CA ILE A 15 -15.27 5.64 -0.89
C ILE A 15 -14.17 6.59 -1.34
N LEU A 16 -12.97 6.04 -1.53
CA LEU A 16 -11.76 6.73 -1.99
C LEU A 16 -12.01 7.40 -3.36
N HIS A 17 -12.61 8.58 -3.33
CA HIS A 17 -12.73 9.46 -4.47
C HIS A 17 -11.41 10.24 -4.61
N TYR A 18 -10.54 9.75 -5.49
CA TYR A 18 -9.38 10.50 -5.94
C TYR A 18 -9.86 11.61 -6.88
N GLU A 19 -9.82 12.87 -6.43
CA GLU A 19 -9.98 14.02 -7.31
C GLU A 19 -8.73 14.15 -8.20
N GLU A 20 -8.84 13.74 -9.46
CA GLU A 20 -7.85 14.05 -10.50
C GLU A 20 -8.11 15.46 -11.05
N ILE A 21 -7.08 16.32 -11.01
CA ILE A 21 -7.09 17.64 -11.66
C ILE A 21 -7.05 17.43 -13.18
N GLU A 22 -7.92 18.12 -13.92
CA GLU A 22 -7.97 18.09 -15.39
C GLU A 22 -6.61 18.49 -16.00
N ASP A 23 -5.96 17.55 -16.68
CA ASP A 23 -4.69 17.72 -17.39
C ASP A 23 -4.90 18.49 -18.71
N GLY A 24 -3.94 19.33 -19.09
CA GLY A 24 -3.96 20.06 -20.35
C GLY A 24 -3.99 19.13 -21.59
N ALA A 25 -4.83 19.48 -22.56
CA ALA A 25 -4.90 18.96 -23.95
C ALA A 25 -4.57 17.46 -24.16
N VAL A 26 -5.13 16.58 -23.34
CA VAL A 26 -5.11 15.13 -23.60
C VAL A 26 -6.22 14.78 -24.59
N SER A 27 -5.90 14.07 -25.66
CA SER A 27 -6.87 13.62 -26.65
C SER A 27 -7.56 12.34 -26.17
N PRO A 28 -8.87 12.14 -26.41
CA PRO A 28 -9.54 10.86 -26.14
C PRO A 28 -8.92 9.66 -26.89
N MET A 29 -8.12 9.93 -27.93
CA MET A 29 -7.41 8.92 -28.72
C MET A 29 -5.96 8.70 -28.25
N ASP A 30 -5.54 9.38 -27.20
CA ASP A 30 -4.24 9.18 -26.57
C ASP A 30 -4.18 7.81 -25.88
N LEU A 31 -3.02 7.18 -25.92
CA LEU A 31 -2.86 5.83 -25.39
C LEU A 31 -3.16 5.78 -23.88
N SER A 32 -2.79 6.83 -23.14
CA SER A 32 -3.07 6.93 -21.70
C SER A 32 -4.57 6.88 -21.38
N GLU A 33 -5.40 7.56 -22.16
CA GLU A 33 -6.85 7.60 -21.97
C GLU A 33 -7.51 6.31 -22.43
N LEU A 34 -7.06 5.76 -23.56
CA LEU A 34 -7.54 4.46 -24.05
C LEU A 34 -7.25 3.33 -23.06
N LEU A 35 -6.07 3.34 -22.43
CA LEU A 35 -5.73 2.39 -21.38
C LEU A 35 -6.58 2.60 -20.13
N LYS A 36 -6.74 3.85 -19.67
CA LYS A 36 -7.53 4.18 -18.49
C LYS A 36 -8.99 3.72 -18.64
N GLU A 37 -9.64 4.14 -19.72
CA GLU A 37 -11.04 3.81 -19.98
C GLU A 37 -11.20 2.33 -20.31
N GLY A 38 -10.37 1.80 -21.21
CA GLY A 38 -10.46 0.42 -21.69
C GLY A 38 -10.13 -0.64 -20.64
N THR A 39 -9.49 -0.28 -19.53
CA THR A 39 -9.18 -1.22 -18.43
C THR A 39 -9.99 -0.96 -17.17
N LYS A 40 -10.86 0.05 -17.15
CA LYS A 40 -11.65 0.45 -15.96
C LYS A 40 -12.38 -0.71 -15.30
N GLU A 41 -13.13 -1.51 -16.06
CA GLU A 41 -13.85 -2.67 -15.51
C GLU A 41 -12.91 -3.75 -14.95
N SER A 42 -11.73 -3.93 -15.55
CA SER A 42 -10.74 -4.90 -15.08
C SER A 42 -10.03 -4.40 -13.82
N HIS A 43 -9.78 -3.09 -13.73
CA HIS A 43 -9.31 -2.43 -12.52
C HIS A 43 -10.33 -2.60 -11.38
N ASP A 44 -11.59 -2.23 -11.62
CA ASP A 44 -12.66 -2.33 -10.63
C ASP A 44 -12.83 -3.76 -10.11
N ARG A 45 -12.76 -4.77 -11.01
CA ARG A 45 -12.80 -6.18 -10.60
C ARG A 45 -11.58 -6.60 -9.79
N ALA A 46 -10.38 -6.16 -10.17
CA ALA A 46 -9.15 -6.50 -9.44
C ALA A 46 -9.17 -5.96 -8.01
N GLU A 47 -9.59 -4.71 -7.82
CA GLU A 47 -9.77 -4.10 -6.49
C GLU A 47 -10.85 -4.82 -5.67
N ASN A 48 -11.85 -5.38 -6.35
CA ASN A 48 -12.95 -6.08 -5.70
C ASN A 48 -12.70 -7.55 -5.37
N THR A 49 -11.52 -8.10 -5.67
CA THR A 49 -11.15 -9.46 -5.29
C THR A 49 -11.08 -9.62 -3.76
N GLN A 50 -11.37 -10.83 -3.29
CA GLN A 50 -11.42 -11.11 -1.84
C GLN A 50 -10.07 -10.84 -1.17
N PHE A 51 -8.97 -11.25 -1.82
CA PHE A 51 -7.61 -10.99 -1.36
C PHE A 51 -7.34 -9.49 -1.14
N VAL A 52 -7.68 -8.64 -2.12
CA VAL A 52 -7.46 -7.19 -2.02
C VAL A 52 -8.33 -6.57 -0.94
N LYS A 53 -9.61 -6.96 -0.85
CA LYS A 53 -10.52 -6.49 0.21
C LYS A 53 -10.01 -6.83 1.60
N ASP A 54 -9.51 -8.04 1.80
CA ASP A 54 -8.97 -8.47 3.08
C ASP A 54 -7.66 -7.77 3.41
N PHE A 55 -6.79 -7.60 2.41
CA PHE A 55 -5.57 -6.82 2.54
C PHE A 55 -5.88 -5.41 3.03
N LEU A 56 -6.74 -4.65 2.35
CA LEU A 56 -7.07 -3.25 2.69
C LEU A 56 -7.69 -3.12 4.09
N LYS A 57 -8.44 -4.13 4.53
CA LYS A 57 -8.98 -4.21 5.91
C LYS A 57 -7.91 -4.59 6.95
N GLY A 58 -6.67 -4.85 6.55
CA GLY A 58 -5.59 -5.30 7.41
C GLY A 58 -5.71 -6.77 7.85
N ARG A 59 -6.56 -7.55 7.18
CA ARG A 59 -6.79 -8.98 7.47
C ARG A 59 -5.88 -9.85 6.60
N ILE A 60 -4.57 -9.68 6.76
CA ILE A 60 -3.57 -10.42 5.98
C ILE A 60 -2.63 -11.20 6.90
N LYS A 61 -2.48 -12.51 6.63
CA LYS A 61 -1.52 -13.37 7.33
C LYS A 61 -0.11 -13.11 6.81
N LYS A 62 0.90 -13.15 7.68
CA LYS A 62 2.31 -12.91 7.31
C LYS A 62 2.77 -13.89 6.22
N GLU A 63 2.48 -15.18 6.37
CA GLU A 63 2.83 -16.18 5.34
C GLU A 63 2.17 -15.91 3.99
N LEU A 64 0.93 -15.41 3.98
CA LEU A 64 0.27 -15.05 2.74
C LEU A 64 0.89 -13.81 2.09
N PHE A 65 1.27 -12.82 2.90
CA PHE A 65 2.01 -11.65 2.41
C PHE A 65 3.35 -12.06 1.78
N LYS A 66 4.09 -12.97 2.42
CA LYS A 66 5.35 -13.52 1.89
C LYS A 66 5.16 -14.16 0.51
N LEU A 67 4.13 -14.99 0.34
CA LEU A 67 3.80 -15.61 -0.94
C LEU A 67 3.44 -14.57 -2.01
N ALA A 68 2.69 -13.52 -1.64
CA ALA A 68 2.41 -12.41 -2.54
C ALA A 68 3.70 -11.67 -2.95
N THR A 69 4.63 -11.44 -2.02
CA THR A 69 5.95 -10.87 -2.32
C THR A 69 6.76 -11.75 -3.28
N VAL A 70 6.69 -13.08 -3.13
CA VAL A 70 7.33 -14.03 -4.06
C VAL A 70 6.74 -13.90 -5.47
N ALA A 71 5.40 -13.87 -5.58
CA ALA A 71 4.72 -13.70 -6.86
C ALA A 71 5.13 -12.40 -7.57
N LEU A 72 5.21 -11.30 -6.81
CA LEU A 72 5.72 -10.02 -7.31
C LEU A 72 7.18 -10.15 -7.75
N TYR A 73 8.06 -10.77 -6.97
CA TYR A 73 9.47 -10.91 -7.32
C TYR A 73 9.67 -11.59 -8.69
N PHE A 74 8.98 -12.70 -8.95
CA PHE A 74 9.07 -13.38 -10.25
C PHE A 74 8.47 -12.53 -11.38
N THR A 75 7.29 -11.94 -11.15
CA THR A 75 6.61 -11.09 -12.14
C THR A 75 7.47 -9.90 -12.56
N TYR A 76 8.02 -9.14 -11.60
CA TYR A 76 8.85 -7.98 -11.88
C TYR A 76 10.23 -8.37 -12.41
N SER A 77 10.77 -9.53 -12.01
CA SER A 77 12.02 -10.01 -12.60
C SER A 77 11.87 -10.27 -14.09
N ALA A 78 10.78 -10.91 -14.51
CA ALA A 78 10.48 -11.13 -15.92
C ALA A 78 10.19 -9.83 -16.66
N LEU A 79 9.37 -8.94 -16.07
CA LEU A 79 9.03 -7.66 -16.68
C LEU A 79 10.27 -6.80 -16.92
N GLU A 80 11.13 -6.68 -15.90
CA GLU A 80 12.32 -5.83 -15.97
C GLU A 80 13.40 -6.43 -16.87
N GLU A 81 13.51 -7.77 -16.96
CA GLU A 81 14.36 -8.42 -17.95
C GLU A 81 13.92 -8.09 -19.38
N GLU A 82 12.61 -8.15 -19.66
CA GLU A 82 12.08 -7.85 -20.99
C GLU A 82 12.10 -6.35 -21.32
N MET A 83 12.00 -5.48 -20.30
CA MET A 83 12.25 -4.04 -20.44
C MET A 83 13.72 -3.76 -20.76
N ASP A 84 14.66 -4.41 -20.06
CA ASP A 84 16.10 -4.30 -20.34
C ASP A 84 16.43 -4.80 -21.75
N ARG A 85 15.77 -5.88 -22.22
CA ARG A 85 15.91 -6.40 -23.59
C ARG A 85 15.45 -5.37 -24.64
N ASN A 86 14.37 -4.64 -24.36
CA ASN A 86 13.72 -3.70 -25.27
C ASN A 86 14.05 -2.22 -25.02
N LYS A 87 15.05 -1.94 -24.18
CA LYS A 87 15.40 -0.56 -23.76
C LYS A 87 15.74 0.39 -24.92
N ASP A 88 16.30 -0.15 -26.00
CA ASP A 88 16.69 0.60 -27.20
C ASP A 88 15.65 0.47 -28.33
N ASN A 89 14.57 -0.31 -28.13
CA ASN A 89 13.52 -0.51 -29.11
C ASN A 89 12.59 0.72 -29.13
N PRO A 90 12.41 1.43 -30.27
CA PRO A 90 11.61 2.66 -30.33
C PRO A 90 10.18 2.54 -29.80
N VAL A 91 9.59 1.34 -29.86
CA VAL A 91 8.22 1.10 -29.37
C VAL A 91 8.11 1.10 -27.83
N PHE A 92 9.25 1.05 -27.12
CA PHE A 92 9.27 1.01 -25.65
C PHE A 92 10.26 1.99 -25.01
N ALA A 93 11.37 2.33 -25.67
CA ALA A 93 12.45 3.15 -25.15
C ALA A 93 12.01 4.44 -24.40
N PRO A 94 10.97 5.18 -24.85
CA PRO A 94 10.48 6.36 -24.12
C PRO A 94 9.94 6.10 -22.71
N LEU A 95 9.67 4.84 -22.37
CA LEU A 95 9.12 4.36 -21.10
C LEU A 95 10.15 3.65 -20.22
N TYR A 96 11.42 3.59 -20.63
CA TYR A 96 12.46 2.92 -19.89
C TYR A 96 13.00 3.80 -18.74
N PHE A 97 12.43 3.61 -17.55
CA PHE A 97 12.78 4.34 -16.31
C PHE A 97 13.30 3.38 -15.23
N PRO A 98 14.48 2.74 -15.42
CA PRO A 98 14.93 1.68 -14.51
C PRO A 98 15.24 2.19 -13.10
N VAL A 99 15.84 3.39 -12.99
CA VAL A 99 16.25 3.96 -11.69
C VAL A 99 15.02 4.32 -10.85
N GLU A 100 13.98 4.83 -11.50
CA GLU A 100 12.77 5.30 -10.86
C GLU A 100 11.79 4.16 -10.56
N LEU A 101 11.59 3.23 -11.51
CA LEU A 101 10.51 2.26 -11.46
C LEU A 101 10.92 0.83 -11.09
N HIS A 102 12.13 0.35 -11.41
CA HIS A 102 12.44 -1.07 -11.21
C HIS A 102 12.31 -1.47 -9.73
N ARG A 103 11.68 -2.62 -9.49
CA ARG A 103 11.30 -3.19 -8.20
C ARG A 103 12.03 -4.47 -7.87
N ARG A 104 12.68 -5.16 -8.82
CA ARG A 104 13.35 -6.46 -8.58
C ARG A 104 14.32 -6.40 -7.40
N GLU A 105 15.13 -5.34 -7.31
CA GLU A 105 16.09 -5.18 -6.20
C GLU A 105 15.41 -4.91 -4.86
N ALA A 106 14.33 -4.12 -4.86
CA ALA A 106 13.54 -3.84 -3.65
C ALA A 106 12.85 -5.13 -3.15
N LEU A 107 12.26 -5.89 -4.06
CA LEU A 107 11.63 -7.18 -3.77
C LEU A 107 12.65 -8.21 -3.26
N ALA A 108 13.88 -8.22 -3.78
CA ALA A 108 14.94 -9.09 -3.26
C ALA A 108 15.30 -8.74 -1.80
N LYS A 109 15.31 -7.46 -1.42
CA LYS A 109 15.51 -7.03 -0.02
C LYS A 109 14.36 -7.48 0.86
N ASP A 110 13.12 -7.36 0.38
CA ASP A 110 11.94 -7.80 1.12
C ASP A 110 11.93 -9.33 1.33
N LEU A 111 12.27 -10.10 0.29
CA LEU A 111 12.39 -11.55 0.40
C LEU A 111 13.52 -11.98 1.33
N LYS A 112 14.66 -11.28 1.31
CA LYS A 112 15.74 -11.51 2.27
C LYS A 112 15.29 -11.25 3.71
N TYR A 113 14.50 -10.20 3.95
CA TYR A 113 13.90 -9.94 5.26
C TYR A 113 12.97 -11.07 5.71
N PHE A 114 12.14 -11.60 4.81
CA PHE A 114 11.15 -12.63 5.17
C PHE A 114 11.68 -14.06 5.25
N TYR A 115 12.67 -14.42 4.44
CA TYR A 115 13.14 -15.80 4.27
C TYR A 115 14.59 -16.01 4.70
N GLY A 116 15.36 -14.95 4.95
CA GLY A 116 16.78 -15.02 5.31
C GLY A 116 17.73 -14.86 4.12
N GLU A 117 19.04 -15.02 4.34
CA GLU A 117 20.08 -14.86 3.31
C GLU A 117 19.93 -15.85 2.14
N ASP A 118 19.46 -17.06 2.43
CA ASP A 118 19.20 -18.18 1.52
C ASP A 118 17.80 -18.13 0.89
N TRP A 119 17.14 -16.97 0.88
CA TRP A 119 15.77 -16.82 0.39
C TRP A 119 15.55 -17.37 -1.02
N LYS A 120 16.55 -17.27 -1.92
CA LYS A 120 16.46 -17.77 -3.30
C LYS A 120 16.19 -19.27 -3.37
N GLU A 121 16.70 -20.04 -2.41
CA GLU A 121 16.52 -21.51 -2.34
C GLU A 121 15.18 -21.90 -1.72
N LYS A 122 14.52 -20.96 -1.04
CA LYS A 122 13.28 -21.17 -0.28
C LYS A 122 12.01 -20.77 -1.04
N ILE A 123 12.14 -19.94 -2.07
CA ILE A 123 11.01 -19.45 -2.83
C ILE A 123 10.77 -20.31 -4.08
N GLN A 124 9.51 -20.45 -4.48
CA GLN A 124 9.12 -21.12 -5.71
C GLN A 124 8.07 -20.29 -6.43
N CYS A 125 8.16 -20.24 -7.76
CA CYS A 125 7.16 -19.59 -8.59
C CYS A 125 5.89 -20.45 -8.58
N SER A 126 4.75 -19.85 -8.24
CA SER A 126 3.47 -20.55 -8.26
C SER A 126 2.96 -20.72 -9.70
N GLU A 127 1.97 -21.58 -9.90
CA GLU A 127 1.44 -21.86 -11.25
C GLU A 127 0.83 -20.60 -11.87
N ALA A 128 -0.01 -19.87 -11.12
CA ALA A 128 -0.61 -18.63 -11.62
C ALA A 128 0.45 -17.55 -11.92
N THR A 129 1.49 -17.45 -11.08
CA THR A 129 2.60 -16.52 -11.31
C THR A 129 3.40 -16.91 -12.55
N GLN A 130 3.68 -18.21 -12.74
CA GLN A 130 4.45 -18.71 -13.88
C GLN A 130 3.73 -18.40 -15.20
N GLN A 131 2.41 -18.57 -15.26
CA GLN A 131 1.63 -18.21 -16.44
C GLN A 131 1.78 -16.72 -16.80
N TYR A 132 1.85 -15.85 -15.78
CA TYR A 132 2.06 -14.42 -16.03
C TYR A 132 3.48 -14.13 -16.52
N VAL A 133 4.48 -14.72 -15.87
CA VAL A 133 5.90 -14.64 -16.26
C VAL A 133 6.10 -15.09 -17.72
N ASP A 134 5.50 -16.22 -18.09
CA ASP A 134 5.59 -16.77 -19.45
C ASP A 134 5.00 -15.80 -20.48
N ARG A 135 3.87 -15.16 -20.17
CA ARG A 135 3.28 -14.15 -21.07
C ARG A 135 4.17 -12.92 -21.20
N ILE A 136 4.75 -12.44 -20.11
CA ILE A 136 5.67 -11.29 -20.13
C ILE A 136 6.87 -11.58 -21.03
N HIS A 137 7.51 -12.75 -20.88
CA HIS A 137 8.60 -13.18 -21.75
C HIS A 137 8.17 -13.29 -23.22
N HIS A 138 7.01 -13.89 -23.50
CA HIS A 138 6.48 -13.96 -24.86
C HIS A 138 6.32 -12.57 -25.47
N VAL A 139 5.71 -11.63 -24.74
CA VAL A 139 5.48 -10.25 -25.21
C VAL A 139 6.81 -9.54 -25.45
N GLY A 140 7.74 -9.58 -24.49
CA GLY A 140 9.04 -8.93 -24.63
C GLY A 140 9.88 -9.46 -25.80
N GLN A 141 9.74 -10.74 -26.14
CA GLN A 141 10.54 -11.39 -27.19
C GLN A 141 9.89 -11.33 -28.58
N HIS A 142 8.55 -11.33 -28.67
CA HIS A 142 7.84 -11.51 -29.94
C HIS A 142 6.88 -10.38 -30.29
N GLU A 143 6.38 -9.63 -29.30
CA GLU A 143 5.38 -8.57 -29.48
C GLU A 143 5.74 -7.33 -28.64
N PRO A 144 6.95 -6.75 -28.77
CA PRO A 144 7.48 -5.75 -27.84
C PRO A 144 6.66 -4.46 -27.80
N GLU A 145 5.88 -4.16 -28.84
CA GLU A 145 4.93 -3.04 -28.84
C GLU A 145 3.82 -3.19 -27.79
N LEU A 146 3.58 -4.40 -27.28
CA LEU A 146 2.60 -4.67 -26.22
C LEU A 146 3.22 -4.61 -24.81
N LEU A 147 4.55 -4.51 -24.68
CA LEU A 147 5.23 -4.49 -23.38
C LEU A 147 4.78 -3.31 -22.49
N VAL A 148 4.43 -2.18 -23.13
CA VAL A 148 3.84 -1.01 -22.45
C VAL A 148 2.58 -1.36 -21.66
N ALA A 149 1.78 -2.35 -22.11
CA ALA A 149 0.57 -2.77 -21.42
C ALA A 149 0.89 -3.33 -20.02
N HIS A 150 1.91 -4.19 -19.92
CA HIS A 150 2.34 -4.79 -18.66
C HIS A 150 2.99 -3.77 -17.73
N ALA A 151 3.88 -2.93 -18.27
CA ALA A 151 4.53 -1.87 -17.52
C ALA A 151 3.51 -0.86 -16.97
N TYR A 152 2.53 -0.45 -17.78
CA TYR A 152 1.43 0.42 -17.36
C TYR A 152 0.61 -0.22 -16.23
N THR A 153 0.10 -1.44 -16.43
CA THR A 153 -0.76 -2.11 -15.44
C THR A 153 -0.07 -2.27 -14.08
N ARG A 154 1.24 -2.56 -14.07
CA ARG A 154 1.99 -2.72 -12.82
C ARG A 154 2.41 -1.38 -12.21
N TYR A 155 3.27 -0.62 -12.89
CA TYR A 155 3.89 0.56 -12.27
C TYR A 155 2.91 1.70 -12.00
N MET A 156 1.90 1.93 -12.86
CA MET A 156 0.92 2.99 -12.59
C MET A 156 0.00 2.61 -11.42
N GLY A 157 -0.27 1.32 -11.22
CA GLY A 157 -0.95 0.79 -10.05
C GLY A 157 -0.13 1.01 -8.78
N ASP A 158 1.16 0.65 -8.80
CA ASP A 158 2.07 0.81 -7.66
C ASP A 158 2.17 2.28 -7.21
N LEU A 159 2.26 3.21 -8.16
CA LEU A 159 2.36 4.65 -7.87
C LEU A 159 1.04 5.28 -7.40
N SER A 160 -0.10 4.60 -7.57
CA SER A 160 -1.42 5.12 -7.19
C SER A 160 -1.88 4.56 -5.83
N GLY A 161 -1.84 3.23 -5.66
CA GLY A 161 -2.29 2.57 -4.43
C GLY A 161 -1.17 2.16 -3.48
N GLY A 162 0.09 2.16 -3.92
CA GLY A 162 1.21 1.57 -3.17
C GLY A 162 1.44 2.18 -1.79
N GLN A 163 1.22 3.48 -1.61
CA GLN A 163 1.40 4.13 -0.30
C GLN A 163 0.32 3.71 0.72
N VAL A 164 -0.91 3.46 0.26
CA VAL A 164 -1.97 2.92 1.11
C VAL A 164 -1.62 1.49 1.49
N LEU A 165 -1.26 0.65 0.50
CA LEU A 165 -0.90 -0.75 0.74
C LEU A 165 0.31 -0.89 1.68
N LYS A 166 1.32 -0.02 1.54
CA LYS A 166 2.48 0.06 2.42
C LYS A 166 2.07 0.25 3.89
N LYS A 167 1.25 1.28 4.17
CA LYS A 167 0.79 1.59 5.54
C LYS A 167 -0.04 0.45 6.12
N VAL A 168 -0.89 -0.16 5.30
CA VAL A 168 -1.73 -1.28 5.70
C VAL A 168 -0.88 -2.51 6.04
N ALA A 169 0.06 -2.90 5.17
CA ALA A 169 0.99 -4.01 5.42
C ALA A 169 1.82 -3.77 6.69
N GLN A 170 2.38 -2.57 6.83
CA GLN A 170 3.21 -2.21 7.98
C GLN A 170 2.46 -2.36 9.30
N ARG A 171 1.22 -1.87 9.35
CA ARG A 171 0.34 -1.99 10.54
C ARG A 171 -0.09 -3.44 10.78
N ALA A 172 -0.62 -4.11 9.76
CA ALA A 172 -1.22 -5.44 9.89
C ALA A 172 -0.18 -6.52 10.28
N LEU A 173 1.04 -6.40 9.76
CA LEU A 173 2.11 -7.38 9.97
C LEU A 173 3.13 -6.94 11.04
N LYS A 174 2.88 -5.82 11.72
CA LYS A 174 3.77 -5.23 12.75
C LYS A 174 5.21 -5.07 12.24
N LEU A 175 5.37 -4.61 10.99
CA LEU A 175 6.69 -4.41 10.38
C LEU A 175 7.38 -3.15 10.95
N PRO A 176 8.72 -3.12 10.95
CA PRO A 176 9.45 -2.02 11.56
C PRO A 176 9.24 -0.68 10.82
N SER A 177 9.47 0.42 11.52
CA SER A 177 9.42 1.77 10.95
C SER A 177 10.54 2.07 9.95
N THR A 178 11.58 1.24 9.93
CA THR A 178 12.72 1.26 8.99
C THR A 178 12.37 0.77 7.59
N GLU A 179 11.11 0.38 7.35
CA GLU A 179 10.59 -0.06 6.03
C GLU A 179 11.18 -1.40 5.53
N GLU A 180 11.86 -2.15 6.40
CA GLU A 180 12.35 -3.49 6.08
C GLU A 180 11.16 -4.44 5.87
N GLY A 181 11.18 -5.19 4.76
CA GLY A 181 10.10 -6.09 4.36
C GLY A 181 8.99 -5.44 3.51
N ILE A 182 9.07 -4.14 3.23
CA ILE A 182 8.12 -3.37 2.40
C ILE A 182 8.80 -2.38 1.45
N GLN A 183 10.06 -2.61 1.09
CA GLN A 183 10.84 -1.78 0.17
C GLN A 183 10.21 -1.71 -1.23
N PHE A 184 9.47 -2.74 -1.66
CA PHE A 184 8.70 -2.73 -2.91
C PHE A 184 7.85 -1.46 -3.08
N TYR A 185 7.21 -1.01 -2.00
CA TYR A 185 6.31 0.15 -2.01
C TYR A 185 7.03 1.50 -1.87
N VAL A 186 8.37 1.51 -1.87
CA VAL A 186 9.20 2.69 -1.67
C VAL A 186 9.88 3.08 -2.98
N PHE A 187 9.52 4.23 -3.53
CA PHE A 187 10.09 4.77 -4.77
C PHE A 187 11.07 5.90 -4.45
N GLY A 188 12.27 5.56 -3.97
CA GLY A 188 13.25 6.54 -3.47
C GLY A 188 13.75 7.55 -4.52
N ASN A 189 13.61 7.23 -5.81
CA ASN A 189 14.02 8.08 -6.93
C ASN A 189 12.86 8.86 -7.54
N ILE A 190 11.66 8.83 -6.93
CA ILE A 190 10.50 9.60 -7.36
C ILE A 190 10.07 10.54 -6.23
N SER A 191 10.31 11.85 -6.40
CA SER A 191 9.95 12.86 -5.40
C SER A 191 8.46 13.14 -5.32
N ASN A 192 7.76 13.10 -6.46
CA ASN A 192 6.32 13.31 -6.55
C ASN A 192 5.69 12.27 -7.50
N ALA A 193 4.92 11.34 -6.93
CA ALA A 193 4.28 10.26 -7.68
C ALA A 193 3.29 10.77 -8.73
N GLN A 194 2.55 11.85 -8.44
CA GLN A 194 1.56 12.39 -9.38
C GLN A 194 2.24 13.01 -10.61
N GLN A 195 3.28 13.82 -10.40
CA GLN A 195 4.05 14.40 -11.50
C GLN A 195 4.74 13.32 -12.34
N PHE A 196 5.25 12.26 -11.70
CA PHE A 196 5.86 11.15 -12.43
C PHE A 196 4.83 10.38 -13.27
N LYS A 197 3.62 10.14 -12.74
CA LYS A 197 2.52 9.54 -13.52
C LYS A 197 2.13 10.39 -14.72
N GLN A 198 2.07 11.72 -14.57
CA GLN A 198 1.81 12.64 -15.68
C GLN A 198 2.91 12.57 -16.75
N LEU A 199 4.18 12.58 -16.33
CA LEU A 199 5.33 12.38 -17.23
C LEU A 199 5.21 11.05 -17.97
N TYR A 200 4.92 9.96 -17.27
CA TYR A 200 4.80 8.63 -17.86
C TYR A 200 3.66 8.57 -18.89
N ARG A 201 2.49 9.15 -18.59
CA ARG A 201 1.37 9.28 -19.54
C ARG A 201 1.77 10.07 -20.78
N ALA A 202 2.44 11.22 -20.61
CA ALA A 202 2.93 12.01 -21.73
C ALA A 202 3.93 11.22 -22.61
N ARG A 203 4.80 10.40 -22.02
CA ARG A 203 5.73 9.52 -22.76
C ARG A 203 5.00 8.41 -23.52
N MET A 204 3.97 7.80 -22.94
CA MET A 204 3.13 6.82 -23.63
C MET A 204 2.41 7.43 -24.83
N ASN A 205 1.91 8.66 -24.70
CA ASN A 205 1.18 9.36 -25.76
C ASN A 205 2.09 9.78 -26.92
N ALA A 206 3.39 9.91 -26.67
CA ALA A 206 4.39 10.22 -27.68
C ALA A 206 4.87 9.02 -28.52
N LEU A 207 4.43 7.79 -28.20
CA LEU A 207 4.74 6.60 -29.00
C LEU A 207 4.04 6.68 -30.36
N ASP A 208 4.81 6.44 -31.44
CA ASP A 208 4.28 6.42 -32.81
C ASP A 208 3.53 5.10 -33.07
N LEU A 209 2.24 5.08 -32.73
CA LEU A 209 1.40 3.89 -32.77
C LEU A 209 0.14 4.14 -33.61
N ASN A 210 -0.13 3.21 -34.53
CA ASN A 210 -1.40 3.20 -35.25
C ASN A 210 -2.57 2.76 -34.33
N LYS A 211 -3.80 3.04 -34.77
CA LYS A 211 -5.03 2.72 -34.01
C LYS A 211 -5.12 1.25 -33.60
N ASN A 212 -4.82 0.33 -34.51
CA ASN A 212 -4.89 -1.10 -34.24
C ASN A 212 -3.88 -1.55 -33.15
N THR A 213 -2.69 -0.95 -33.13
CA THR A 213 -1.69 -1.23 -32.09
C THR A 213 -2.15 -0.72 -30.73
N LYS A 214 -2.74 0.47 -30.67
CA LYS A 214 -3.34 1.01 -29.43
C LYS A 214 -4.44 0.08 -28.90
N GLU A 215 -5.32 -0.43 -29.77
CA GLU A 215 -6.36 -1.40 -29.39
C GLU A 215 -5.77 -2.71 -28.84
N ARG A 216 -4.75 -3.28 -29.50
CA ARG A 216 -4.03 -4.47 -29.01
C ARG A 216 -3.38 -4.23 -27.64
N ILE A 217 -2.79 -3.05 -27.42
CA ILE A 217 -2.20 -2.67 -26.12
C ILE A 217 -3.28 -2.65 -25.02
N VAL A 218 -4.46 -2.09 -25.29
CA VAL A 218 -5.58 -2.08 -24.33
C VAL A 218 -6.07 -3.50 -24.04
N GLU A 219 -6.17 -4.36 -25.06
CA GLU A 219 -6.53 -5.76 -24.87
C GLU A 219 -5.49 -6.50 -24.03
N GLU A 220 -4.21 -6.25 -24.27
CA GLU A 220 -3.11 -6.83 -23.50
C GLU A 220 -3.10 -6.34 -22.05
N ALA A 221 -3.42 -5.07 -21.81
CA ALA A 221 -3.53 -4.54 -20.45
C ALA A 221 -4.67 -5.26 -19.69
N ASN A 222 -5.79 -5.53 -20.36
CA ASN A 222 -6.85 -6.36 -19.78
C ASN A 222 -6.41 -7.81 -19.52
N LYS A 223 -5.52 -8.40 -20.36
CA LYS A 223 -4.89 -9.69 -20.07
C LYS A 223 -3.99 -9.61 -18.84
N ALA A 224 -3.18 -8.56 -18.72
CA ALA A 224 -2.34 -8.32 -17.55
C ALA A 224 -3.17 -8.25 -16.26
N PHE A 225 -4.30 -7.52 -16.25
CA PHE A 225 -5.23 -7.53 -15.11
C PHE A 225 -5.78 -8.92 -14.78
N ARG A 226 -6.11 -9.73 -15.80
CA ARG A 226 -6.57 -11.12 -15.58
C ARG A 226 -5.50 -11.98 -14.93
N PHE A 227 -4.24 -11.89 -15.34
CA PHE A 227 -3.15 -12.60 -14.69
C PHE A 227 -2.99 -12.19 -13.22
N ASN A 228 -3.08 -10.88 -12.91
CA ASN A 228 -3.05 -10.42 -11.53
C ASN A 228 -4.20 -11.00 -10.69
N MET A 229 -5.42 -11.02 -11.24
CA MET A 229 -6.57 -11.63 -10.56
C MET A 229 -6.38 -13.14 -10.34
N GLN A 230 -5.81 -13.87 -11.29
CA GLN A 230 -5.51 -15.31 -11.12
C GLN A 230 -4.51 -15.55 -9.98
N VAL A 231 -3.47 -14.71 -9.87
CA VAL A 231 -2.52 -14.75 -8.75
C VAL A 231 -3.23 -14.45 -7.42
N PHE A 232 -4.11 -13.44 -7.38
CA PHE A 232 -4.89 -13.13 -6.17
C PHE A 232 -5.83 -14.26 -5.77
N ASP A 233 -6.48 -14.92 -6.74
CA ASP A 233 -7.36 -16.06 -6.48
C ASP A 233 -6.59 -17.29 -5.98
N GLU A 234 -5.39 -17.54 -6.50
CA GLU A 234 -4.50 -18.59 -6.01
C GLU A 234 -4.07 -18.31 -4.56
N LEU A 235 -3.65 -17.07 -4.26
CA LEU A 235 -3.29 -16.64 -2.92
C LEU A 235 -4.47 -16.74 -1.95
N ASP A 236 -5.68 -16.32 -2.34
CA ASP A 236 -6.88 -16.45 -1.51
C ASP A 236 -7.17 -17.92 -1.17
N LYS A 237 -7.08 -18.84 -2.15
CA LYS A 237 -7.23 -20.29 -1.91
C LYS A 237 -6.20 -20.81 -0.91
N ILE A 238 -4.93 -20.43 -1.05
CA ILE A 238 -3.87 -20.81 -0.11
C ILE A 238 -4.17 -20.23 1.28
N GLY A 239 -4.56 -18.96 1.35
CA GLY A 239 -4.85 -18.24 2.59
C GLY A 239 -5.96 -18.88 3.44
N ARG A 240 -6.97 -19.46 2.79
CA ARG A 240 -8.04 -20.25 3.42
C ARG A 240 -7.57 -21.58 3.99
N SER A 241 -6.51 -22.16 3.42
CA SER A 241 -5.92 -23.43 3.89
C SER A 241 -4.89 -23.24 5.02
N LEU A 242 -4.32 -22.05 5.14
CA LEU A 242 -3.40 -21.72 6.23
C LEU A 242 -4.18 -21.70 7.56
N ALA A 243 -3.70 -22.44 8.57
CA ALA A 243 -4.23 -22.35 9.92
C ALA A 243 -4.19 -20.89 10.42
N GLU A 244 -5.14 -20.51 11.28
CA GLU A 244 -5.02 -19.25 11.99
C GLU A 244 -3.83 -19.36 12.95
N GLU A 245 -2.75 -18.61 12.67
CA GLU A 245 -1.78 -18.32 13.72
C GLU A 245 -2.53 -17.58 14.82
N ALA A 246 -2.53 -18.13 16.04
CA ALA A 246 -3.04 -17.42 17.20
C ALA A 246 -2.29 -16.09 17.28
N GLN A 247 -3.00 -14.99 16.98
CA GLN A 247 -2.44 -13.66 17.17
C GLN A 247 -2.13 -13.50 18.66
N ASP A 248 -0.86 -13.60 19.02
CA ASP A 248 -0.41 -13.29 20.37
C ASP A 248 -0.75 -11.81 20.65
N GLY A 249 -1.68 -11.63 21.59
CA GLY A 249 -2.15 -10.32 22.04
C GLY A 249 -3.12 -9.62 21.09
N GLY A 250 -4.28 -10.21 20.80
CA GLY A 250 -5.43 -9.45 20.34
C GLY A 250 -5.79 -8.36 21.36
N PHE A 251 -5.67 -7.10 20.98
CA PHE A 251 -6.46 -6.06 21.64
C PHE A 251 -7.94 -6.41 21.43
N PRO A 252 -8.80 -6.33 22.46
CA PRO A 252 -10.21 -6.60 22.25
C PRO A 252 -10.74 -5.61 21.22
N VAL A 253 -11.22 -6.11 20.09
CA VAL A 253 -12.12 -5.36 19.22
C VAL A 253 -13.34 -5.08 20.07
N HIS A 254 -13.50 -3.83 20.52
CA HIS A 254 -14.68 -3.40 21.24
C HIS A 254 -15.86 -3.45 20.26
N ASP A 255 -16.76 -4.41 20.46
CA ASP A 255 -17.98 -4.62 19.67
C ASP A 255 -19.11 -3.62 20.01
N GLY A 256 -18.78 -2.53 20.72
CA GLY A 256 -19.76 -1.57 21.21
C GLY A 256 -20.77 -2.13 22.22
N LYS A 257 -20.64 -3.40 22.68
CA LYS A 257 -21.58 -4.07 23.60
C LYS A 257 -20.98 -4.34 24.98
N GLY A 258 -20.05 -3.50 25.42
CA GLY A 258 -19.59 -3.50 26.80
C GLY A 258 -20.55 -2.74 27.72
N ASP A 259 -20.82 -3.27 28.92
CA ASP A 259 -21.52 -2.51 29.97
C ASP A 259 -20.73 -1.22 30.26
N ILE A 260 -21.27 -0.07 29.84
CA ILE A 260 -20.67 1.26 29.99
C ILE A 260 -20.26 1.56 31.44
N ARG A 261 -20.89 0.92 32.43
CA ARG A 261 -20.55 1.05 33.86
C ARG A 261 -19.21 0.42 34.23
N LYS A 262 -18.62 -0.40 33.34
CA LYS A 262 -17.28 -0.99 33.50
C LYS A 262 -16.19 -0.23 32.72
N CYS A 263 -16.55 0.83 32.01
CA CYS A 263 -15.59 1.68 31.32
C CYS A 263 -14.84 2.56 32.34
N PRO A 264 -13.49 2.49 32.41
CA PRO A 264 -12.69 3.26 33.37
C PRO A 264 -12.90 4.79 33.24
N TYR A 265 -13.29 5.25 32.06
CA TYR A 265 -13.55 6.65 31.76
C TYR A 265 -14.94 7.14 32.22
N TYR A 266 -15.87 6.21 32.52
CA TYR A 266 -17.25 6.52 32.91
C TYR A 266 -17.48 6.42 34.44
N ALA A 267 -16.61 5.70 35.16
CA ALA A 267 -16.66 5.57 36.62
C ALA A 267 -16.39 6.90 37.35
N ASP A 268 -15.60 7.80 36.74
CA ASP A 268 -15.29 9.13 37.31
C ASP A 268 -16.49 10.09 37.32
N LYS A 269 -17.53 9.85 36.51
CA LYS A 269 -18.75 10.69 36.50
C LYS A 269 -19.77 10.34 37.59
N LEU A 270 -19.58 9.25 38.34
CA LEU A 270 -20.54 8.77 39.35
C LEU A 270 -20.00 8.76 40.79
N GLY A 271 -18.80 9.28 41.05
CA GLY A 271 -18.36 9.60 42.42
C GLY A 271 -18.26 8.42 43.37
N MET A 272 -18.04 7.20 42.88
CA MET A 272 -17.84 6.00 43.71
C MET A 272 -16.40 5.53 43.59
N ALA A 273 -15.49 6.16 44.34
CA ALA A 273 -14.11 5.70 44.48
C ALA A 273 -14.03 4.64 45.60
N SER A 274 -13.31 3.54 45.34
CA SER A 274 -12.76 2.68 46.40
C SER A 274 -11.24 2.53 46.17
N PRO A 275 -10.42 2.44 47.24
CA PRO A 275 -9.05 2.94 47.20
C PRO A 275 -8.03 1.81 47.08
N SER A 276 -7.37 1.73 45.93
CA SER A 276 -6.03 1.12 45.83
C SER A 276 -5.45 1.28 44.44
N CYS A 277 -4.71 2.36 44.19
CA CYS A 277 -3.74 2.43 43.10
C CYS A 277 -2.65 3.49 43.40
N PRO A 278 -1.34 3.18 43.29
CA PRO A 278 -0.25 4.01 43.81
C PRO A 278 0.05 5.29 43.00
N PHE A 279 -0.76 5.64 42.00
CA PHE A 279 -0.53 6.80 41.13
C PHE A 279 -1.06 8.13 41.68
N HIS A 280 -1.89 8.12 42.72
CA HIS A 280 -2.42 9.36 43.32
C HIS A 280 -1.47 10.07 44.29
N ALA A 281 -0.37 9.43 44.72
CA ALA A 281 0.63 10.07 45.58
C ALA A 281 1.46 11.13 44.84
N ALA A 282 1.71 10.94 43.53
CA ALA A 282 2.55 11.84 42.74
C ALA A 282 1.86 13.18 42.40
N VAL A 283 0.54 13.15 42.17
CA VAL A 283 -0.25 14.36 41.82
C VAL A 283 -0.49 15.24 43.05
N GLY A 284 -0.58 14.65 44.25
CA GLY A 284 -0.71 15.41 45.51
C GLY A 284 0.55 16.19 45.87
N LEU A 285 1.74 15.63 45.61
CA LEU A 285 3.02 16.27 45.93
C LEU A 285 3.27 17.51 45.07
N ALA A 286 2.90 17.47 43.78
CA ALA A 286 3.08 18.58 42.83
C ALA A 286 2.15 19.79 43.11
N ARG A 287 1.10 19.61 43.93
CA ARG A 287 0.18 20.68 44.35
C ARG A 287 0.57 21.33 45.68
N GLN A 288 1.66 20.90 46.31
CA GLN A 288 2.13 21.54 47.53
C GLN A 288 2.72 22.93 47.21
N PRO A 289 2.38 23.98 47.97
CA PRO A 289 2.82 25.35 47.69
C PRO A 289 4.34 25.50 47.59
N LEU A 290 5.09 24.76 48.41
CA LEU A 290 6.56 24.75 48.40
C LEU A 290 7.13 24.13 47.11
N VAL A 291 6.51 23.07 46.59
CA VAL A 291 6.95 22.39 45.37
C VAL A 291 6.69 23.27 44.14
N GLN A 292 5.57 23.99 44.12
CA GLN A 292 5.28 24.96 43.06
C GLN A 292 6.24 26.16 43.07
N LEU A 293 6.66 26.61 44.27
CA LEU A 293 7.64 27.68 44.41
C LEU A 293 9.02 27.27 43.91
N VAL A 294 9.44 26.03 44.18
CA VAL A 294 10.69 25.45 43.66
C VAL A 294 10.64 25.29 42.13
N LEU A 295 9.53 24.78 41.58
CA LEU A 295 9.36 24.62 40.13
C LEU A 295 9.35 25.98 39.41
N ALA A 296 8.68 27.00 39.96
CA ALA A 296 8.69 28.35 39.40
C ALA A 296 10.09 28.98 39.43
N ALA A 297 10.86 28.76 40.50
CA ALA A 297 12.24 29.23 40.61
C ALA A 297 13.16 28.55 39.59
N CYS A 298 13.02 27.24 39.37
CA CYS A 298 13.79 26.51 38.36
C CYS A 298 13.49 26.98 36.92
N MET A 299 12.22 27.26 36.62
CA MET A 299 11.82 27.78 35.30
C MET A 299 12.36 29.19 35.03
N ALA A 300 12.41 30.06 36.05
CA ALA A 300 12.99 31.39 35.92
C ALA A 300 14.51 31.36 35.69
N VAL A 301 15.23 30.45 36.35
CA VAL A 301 16.68 30.24 36.14
C VAL A 301 16.96 29.68 34.75
N ALA A 302 16.14 28.73 34.26
CA ALA A 302 16.29 28.17 32.92
C ALA A 302 16.01 29.21 31.82
N ALA A 303 14.99 30.05 31.99
CA ALA A 303 14.69 31.14 31.06
C ALA A 303 15.78 32.22 31.06
N GLY A 304 16.36 32.55 32.23
CA GLY A 304 17.50 33.46 32.33
C GLY A 304 18.78 32.92 31.67
N ALA A 305 19.06 31.62 31.83
CA ALA A 305 20.19 30.97 31.19
C ALA A 305 20.03 30.88 29.66
N ALA A 306 18.81 30.62 29.18
CA ALA A 306 18.51 30.61 27.74
C ALA A 306 18.61 32.02 27.12
N ALA A 307 18.17 33.07 27.82
CA ALA A 307 18.29 34.45 27.37
C ALA A 307 19.75 34.94 27.32
N TRP A 308 20.62 34.46 28.22
CA TRP A 308 22.06 34.76 28.21
C TRP A 308 22.82 34.06 27.07
N TYR A 309 22.29 32.95 26.54
CA TYR A 309 22.91 32.18 25.45
C TYR A 309 22.56 32.70 24.05
N ILE A 310 21.60 33.63 23.95
CA ILE A 310 21.06 34.17 22.70
C ILE A 310 21.47 35.65 22.47
N LEU A 311 22.18 36.25 23.42
CA LEU A 311 22.85 37.56 23.32
C LEU A 311 24.37 37.36 23.21
#